data_AF-A0A2W0BN39-F1
#
_entry.id   AF-A0A2W0BN39-F1
#
_cell.length_a   1.000
_cell.length_b   1.000
_cell.length_c   1.000
_cell.angle_alpha   90.00
_cell.angle_beta   90.00
_cell.angle_gamma   90.00
#
_symmetry.space_group_name_H-M   'P 1'
#
loop_
_entity.id
_entity.type
_entity.pdbx_description
1 polymer ?
#
loop_
_entity_poly.entity_id
_entity_poly.type
_entity_poly.pdbx_seq_one_letter_code
_entity_poly.pdbx_strand_id
1 'polypeptide(L)'
;WLASNLISASYTVLRPDGIVNPDSNVYTSWMNAVKFFPVARLPEFLMGMAAGFVFLRTKRNERIALPLIAAGLIAVALVARFSNRIPYAIIHTALLSPAFAALIYGVALRSRWTSILENRLLVLFGDASYSMYLIHVTILFSFFHTQKGEVRNASFVGLAECLAIALAISILIYRFVEEPARRRLRPKPKAQPALAAAAAGGV
;
A
#
# COMPACT_ATOMS: atom_id res chain seq x y z
N TRP A 1 8.01 13.21 7.38
CA TRP A 1 8.12 13.56 5.96
C TRP A 1 9.46 14.17 5.60
N LEU A 2 9.82 15.35 6.14
CA LEU A 2 11.11 15.99 5.88
C LEU A 2 12.29 15.07 6.23
N ALA A 3 12.25 14.39 7.38
CA ALA A 3 13.29 13.45 7.79
C ALA A 3 13.57 12.34 6.76
N SER A 4 12.54 11.65 6.24
CA SER A 4 12.75 10.60 5.23
C SER A 4 13.21 11.17 3.89
N ASN A 5 12.70 12.33 3.46
CA ASN A 5 13.22 13.00 2.26
C ASN A 5 14.68 13.46 2.44
N LEU A 6 15.08 13.89 3.64
CA LEU A 6 16.46 14.24 3.96
C LEU A 6 17.38 13.01 3.90
N ILE A 7 16.93 11.85 4.39
CA ILE A 7 17.67 10.58 4.27
C ILE A 7 17.89 10.26 2.79
N SER A 8 16.83 10.31 1.97
CA SER A 8 16.91 10.03 0.53
C SER A 8 17.75 11.04 -0.25
N ALA A 9 17.65 12.33 0.12
CA ALA A 9 18.45 13.39 -0.47
C ALA A 9 19.94 13.23 -0.07
N SER A 10 20.22 12.91 1.18
CA SER A 10 21.59 12.67 1.67
C SER A 10 22.25 11.51 0.93
N TYR A 11 21.52 10.43 0.65
CA TYR A 11 22.01 9.33 -0.19
C TYR A 11 22.33 9.80 -1.62
N THR A 12 21.47 10.63 -2.20
CA THR A 12 21.63 11.14 -3.58
C THR A 12 22.82 12.10 -3.71
N VAL A 13 23.11 12.88 -2.66
CA VAL A 13 24.20 13.86 -2.63
C VAL A 13 25.53 13.22 -2.27
N LEU A 14 25.57 12.44 -1.18
CA LEU A 14 26.80 11.83 -0.68
C LEU A 14 27.28 10.66 -1.54
N ARG A 15 26.38 10.05 -2.32
CA ARG A 15 26.65 8.91 -3.21
C ARG A 15 27.56 7.87 -2.54
N PRO A 16 27.18 7.32 -1.38
CA PRO A 16 28.04 6.42 -0.61
C PRO A 16 28.38 5.12 -1.37
N ASP A 17 27.55 4.75 -2.35
CA ASP A 17 27.77 3.61 -3.24
C ASP A 17 28.47 3.99 -4.57
N GLY A 18 28.86 5.25 -4.75
CA GLY A 18 29.50 5.75 -5.98
C GLY A 18 28.59 5.86 -7.21
N ILE A 19 27.30 5.55 -7.07
CA ILE A 19 26.34 5.50 -8.18
C ILE A 19 25.70 6.86 -8.42
N VAL A 20 25.78 7.34 -9.67
CA VAL A 20 25.25 8.64 -10.08
C VAL A 20 23.73 8.61 -10.24
N ASN A 21 23.20 7.58 -10.90
CA ASN A 21 21.78 7.39 -11.16
C ASN A 21 21.37 5.98 -10.72
N PRO A 22 20.97 5.81 -9.46
CA PRO A 22 20.50 4.52 -9.00
C PRO A 22 19.19 4.16 -9.72
N ASP A 23 19.06 2.93 -10.18
CA ASP A 23 17.84 2.41 -10.78
C ASP A 23 17.21 1.32 -9.89
N SER A 24 16.18 0.65 -10.41
CA SER A 24 15.53 -0.47 -9.73
C SER A 24 16.44 -1.69 -9.53
N ASN A 25 17.50 -1.83 -10.31
CA ASN A 25 18.39 -2.98 -10.33
C ASN A 25 19.62 -2.79 -9.43
N VAL A 26 19.80 -1.60 -8.86
CA VAL A 26 20.84 -1.33 -7.87
C VAL A 26 20.46 -1.88 -6.49
N TYR A 27 21.21 -2.89 -6.06
CA TYR A 27 21.12 -3.56 -4.76
C TYR A 27 22.39 -3.38 -3.93
N THR A 28 22.83 -2.13 -3.77
CA THR A 28 24.00 -1.79 -2.94
C THR A 28 23.62 -1.64 -1.46
N SER A 29 24.59 -1.75 -0.56
CA SER A 29 24.36 -1.79 0.89
C SER A 29 23.64 -0.53 1.40
N TRP A 30 24.07 0.66 0.99
CA TRP A 30 23.45 1.91 1.43
C TRP A 30 22.10 2.16 0.76
N MET A 31 21.96 1.82 -0.52
CA MET A 31 20.66 1.84 -1.19
C MET A 31 19.64 0.93 -0.49
N ASN A 32 20.04 -0.29 -0.12
CA ASN A 32 19.18 -1.22 0.59
C ASN A 32 18.82 -0.70 2.00
N ALA A 33 19.74 -0.01 2.66
CA ALA A 33 19.43 0.66 3.93
C ALA A 33 18.33 1.73 3.74
N VAL A 34 18.41 2.57 2.72
CA VAL A 34 17.35 3.56 2.44
C VAL A 34 16.04 2.90 2.00
N LYS A 35 16.11 1.78 1.26
CA LYS A 35 14.94 1.03 0.76
C LYS A 35 14.19 0.30 1.87
N PHE A 36 14.90 -0.46 2.70
CA PHE A 36 14.31 -1.49 3.56
C PHE A 36 14.55 -1.29 5.06
N PHE A 37 15.47 -0.40 5.46
CA PHE A 37 15.78 -0.27 6.88
C PHE A 37 14.59 0.34 7.65
N PRO A 38 14.09 -0.32 8.72
CA PRO A 38 12.90 0.13 9.42
C PRO A 38 13.00 1.56 9.95
N VAL A 39 14.17 1.96 10.44
CA VAL A 39 14.40 3.32 10.97
C VAL A 39 14.30 4.37 9.87
N ALA A 40 14.76 4.06 8.65
CA ALA A 40 14.66 4.96 7.51
C ALA A 40 13.20 5.16 7.06
N ARG A 41 12.33 4.15 7.27
CA ARG A 41 10.90 4.16 6.92
C ARG A 41 9.96 4.50 8.08
N LEU A 42 10.52 4.71 9.26
CA LEU A 42 9.78 5.08 10.47
C LEU A 42 8.99 6.39 10.29
N PRO A 43 9.53 7.46 9.66
CA PRO A 43 8.75 8.69 9.44
C PRO A 43 7.46 8.49 8.63
N GLU A 44 7.47 7.57 7.65
CA GLU A 44 6.32 7.21 6.83
C GLU A 44 5.27 6.46 7.65
N PHE A 45 5.74 5.52 8.48
CA PHE A 45 4.87 4.80 9.41
C PHE A 45 4.23 5.76 10.43
N LEU A 46 5.01 6.66 11.02
CA LEU A 46 4.51 7.70 11.93
C LEU A 46 3.48 8.61 11.24
N MET A 47 3.67 8.95 9.96
CA MET A 47 2.69 9.74 9.21
C MET A 47 1.36 9.00 9.06
N GLY A 48 1.38 7.71 8.75
CA GLY A 48 0.18 6.88 8.72
C GLY A 48 -0.51 6.82 10.09
N MET A 49 0.25 6.63 11.17
CA MET A 49 -0.30 6.67 12.53
C MET A 49 -0.89 8.03 12.90
N ALA A 50 -0.21 9.12 12.54
CA ALA A 50 -0.71 10.47 12.77
C ALA A 50 -2.04 10.70 12.03
N ALA A 51 -2.14 10.29 10.76
CA ALA A 51 -3.39 10.37 10.00
C ALA A 51 -4.51 9.56 10.65
N GLY A 52 -4.22 8.34 11.12
CA GLY A 52 -5.18 7.51 11.86
C GLY A 52 -5.60 8.12 13.19
N PHE A 53 -4.66 8.71 13.94
CA PHE A 53 -4.94 9.37 15.21
C PHE A 53 -5.84 10.60 15.04
N VAL A 54 -5.55 11.43 14.02
CA VAL A 54 -6.41 12.56 13.65
C VAL A 54 -7.81 12.04 13.28
N PHE A 55 -7.89 10.98 12.48
CA PHE A 55 -9.18 10.40 12.07
C PHE A 55 -10.04 9.94 13.26
N LEU A 56 -9.41 9.38 14.30
CA LEU A 56 -10.11 8.93 15.51
C LEU A 56 -10.55 10.07 16.44
N ARG A 57 -9.89 11.24 16.38
CA ARG A 57 -10.16 12.37 17.30
C ARG A 57 -10.95 13.51 16.67
N THR A 58 -11.00 13.59 15.34
CA THR A 58 -11.71 14.65 14.63
C THR A 58 -13.14 14.21 14.29
N LYS A 59 -14.10 15.13 14.42
CA LYS A 59 -15.47 14.88 13.94
C LYS A 59 -15.44 14.62 12.45
N ARG A 60 -16.09 13.53 12.02
CA ARG A 60 -16.14 13.15 10.60
C ARG A 60 -16.82 14.25 9.81
N ASN A 61 -16.12 14.80 8.84
CA ASN A 61 -16.65 15.77 7.91
C ASN A 61 -16.50 15.24 6.49
N GLU A 62 -17.59 14.73 5.92
CA GLU A 62 -17.58 14.13 4.58
C GLU A 62 -17.25 15.15 3.48
N ARG A 63 -17.43 16.45 3.73
CA ARG A 63 -17.18 17.51 2.74
C ARG A 63 -15.70 17.62 2.36
N ILE A 64 -14.79 17.27 3.27
CA ILE A 64 -13.35 17.28 3.00
C ILE A 64 -12.85 15.99 2.34
N ALA A 65 -13.68 14.96 2.21
CA ALA A 65 -13.27 13.68 1.64
C ALA A 65 -12.86 13.81 0.17
N LEU A 66 -13.73 14.40 -0.66
CA LEU A 66 -13.48 14.57 -2.09
C LEU A 66 -12.25 15.45 -2.39
N PRO A 67 -12.07 16.64 -1.78
CA PRO A 67 -10.88 17.44 -2.04
C PRO A 67 -9.59 16.76 -1.57
N LEU A 68 -9.61 15.98 -0.47
CA LEU A 68 -8.45 15.21 -0.04
C LEU A 68 -8.10 14.09 -1.03
N ILE A 69 -9.10 13.35 -1.52
CA ILE A 69 -8.89 12.32 -2.53
C ILE A 69 -8.34 12.93 -3.82
N ALA A 70 -8.96 14.02 -4.29
CA ALA A 70 -8.53 14.71 -5.50
C ALA A 70 -7.11 15.25 -5.35
N ALA A 71 -6.78 15.90 -4.23
CA ALA A 71 -5.44 16.41 -3.97
C ALA A 71 -4.40 15.27 -3.95
N GLY A 72 -4.72 14.14 -3.32
CA GLY A 72 -3.86 12.96 -3.31
C GLY A 72 -3.65 12.36 -4.69
N LEU A 73 -4.71 12.21 -5.49
CA LEU A 73 -4.63 11.71 -6.88
C LEU A 73 -3.84 12.66 -7.78
N ILE A 74 -4.07 13.97 -7.67
CA ILE A 74 -3.33 14.99 -8.41
C ILE A 74 -1.85 14.95 -8.05
N ALA A 75 -1.52 14.85 -6.75
CA ALA A 75 -0.13 14.74 -6.31
C ALA A 75 0.56 13.48 -6.87
N VAL A 76 -0.12 12.33 -6.84
CA VAL A 76 0.39 11.08 -7.44
C VAL A 76 0.60 11.26 -8.95
N ALA A 77 -0.38 11.83 -9.66
CA ALA A 77 -0.30 12.04 -11.11
C ALA A 77 0.82 13.03 -11.49
N LEU A 78 1.03 14.09 -10.72
CA LEU A 78 2.11 15.04 -10.92
C LEU A 78 3.47 14.38 -10.72
N VAL A 79 3.66 13.61 -9.64
CA VAL A 79 4.90 12.87 -9.40
C VAL A 79 5.14 11.85 -10.52
N ALA A 80 4.11 11.14 -10.98
CA ALA A 80 4.22 10.23 -12.11
C ALA A 80 4.62 10.94 -13.41
N ARG A 81 4.02 12.11 -13.69
CA ARG A 81 4.32 12.92 -14.88
C ARG A 81 5.75 13.46 -14.89
N PHE A 82 6.27 13.84 -13.73
CA PHE A 82 7.62 14.39 -13.58
C PHE A 82 8.65 13.37 -13.08
N SER A 83 8.29 12.08 -13.06
CA SER A 83 9.13 11.00 -12.54
C SER A 83 10.53 10.98 -13.15
N ASN A 84 10.66 11.23 -14.45
CA ASN A 84 11.96 11.27 -15.14
C ASN A 84 12.91 12.38 -14.63
N ARG A 85 12.41 13.38 -13.89
CA ARG A 85 13.21 14.49 -13.36
C ARG A 85 13.52 14.37 -11.87
N ILE A 86 12.89 13.43 -11.17
CA ILE A 86 13.04 13.27 -9.73
C ILE A 86 14.02 12.10 -9.49
N PRO A 87 15.03 12.25 -8.62
CA PRO A 87 15.93 11.16 -8.30
C PRO A 87 15.19 9.91 -7.82
N TYR A 88 15.61 8.73 -8.30
CA TYR A 88 14.99 7.45 -7.98
C TYR A 88 14.82 7.24 -6.46
N ALA A 89 15.86 7.53 -5.68
CA ALA A 89 15.80 7.40 -4.22
C ALA A 89 14.68 8.25 -3.59
N ILE A 90 14.36 9.41 -4.16
CA ILE A 90 13.34 10.33 -3.61
C ILE A 90 11.92 9.88 -4.02
N ILE A 91 11.71 9.48 -5.28
CA ILE A 91 10.39 8.99 -5.73
C ILE A 91 9.96 7.74 -4.95
N HIS A 92 10.90 6.82 -4.70
CA HIS A 92 10.63 5.54 -4.07
C HIS A 92 10.72 5.58 -2.52
N THR A 93 10.71 6.78 -1.93
CA THR A 93 10.70 7.00 -0.47
C THR A 93 9.51 7.86 -0.04
N ALA A 94 9.63 8.68 1.01
CA ALA A 94 8.51 9.38 1.63
C ALA A 94 7.84 10.47 0.79
N LEU A 95 8.31 10.73 -0.44
CA LEU A 95 7.78 11.82 -1.27
C LEU A 95 6.25 11.74 -1.41
N LEU A 96 5.74 10.54 -1.72
CA LEU A 96 4.31 10.29 -1.90
C LEU A 96 3.53 10.04 -0.60
N SER A 97 4.19 9.95 0.55
CA SER A 97 3.51 9.63 1.82
C SER A 97 2.37 10.59 2.17
N PRO A 98 2.47 11.92 2.01
CA PRO A 98 1.36 12.83 2.28
C PRO A 98 0.19 12.62 1.31
N ALA A 99 0.49 12.33 0.04
CA ALA A 99 -0.53 12.05 -0.96
C ALA A 99 -1.31 10.78 -0.60
N PHE A 100 -0.60 9.70 -0.23
CA PHE A 100 -1.24 8.48 0.24
C PHE A 100 -2.00 8.68 1.56
N ALA A 101 -1.46 9.44 2.51
CA ALA A 101 -2.17 9.77 3.75
C ALA A 101 -3.48 10.53 3.47
N ALA A 102 -3.47 11.50 2.55
CA ALA A 102 -4.67 12.23 2.13
C ALA A 102 -5.69 11.32 1.43
N LEU A 103 -5.23 10.41 0.55
CA LEU A 103 -6.09 9.42 -0.10
C LEU A 103 -6.76 8.50 0.93
N ILE A 104 -5.97 7.88 1.81
CA ILE A 104 -6.45 6.94 2.82
C ILE A 104 -7.43 7.65 3.77
N TYR A 105 -7.07 8.84 4.27
CA TYR A 105 -7.93 9.62 5.15
C TYR A 105 -9.23 10.03 4.46
N GLY A 106 -9.15 10.52 3.22
CA GLY A 106 -10.30 10.92 2.42
C GLY A 106 -11.26 9.77 2.14
N VAL A 107 -10.74 8.58 1.80
CA VAL A 107 -11.56 7.37 1.62
C VAL A 107 -12.18 6.91 2.94
N ALA A 108 -11.43 6.97 4.05
CA ALA A 108 -11.91 6.57 5.37
C ALA A 108 -13.10 7.41 5.88
N LEU A 109 -13.29 8.64 5.38
CA LEU A 109 -14.41 9.50 5.72
C LEU A 109 -15.76 9.06 5.12
N ARG A 110 -15.78 8.04 4.24
CA ARG A 110 -17.00 7.41 3.70
C ARG A 110 -17.99 8.36 3.00
N SER A 111 -17.52 9.20 2.08
CA SER A 111 -18.41 10.03 1.26
C SER A 111 -19.25 9.19 0.27
N ARG A 112 -20.31 9.78 -0.32
CA ARG A 112 -21.18 9.11 -1.31
C ARG A 112 -20.42 8.35 -2.41
N TRP A 113 -19.29 8.89 -2.88
CA TRP A 113 -18.46 8.29 -3.93
C TRP A 113 -17.67 7.05 -3.46
N THR A 114 -17.29 7.01 -2.18
CA THR A 114 -16.56 5.87 -1.62
C THR A 114 -17.42 4.62 -1.49
N SER A 115 -18.75 4.75 -1.55
CA SER A 115 -19.69 3.61 -1.59
C SER A 115 -19.41 2.67 -2.78
N ILE A 116 -18.89 3.20 -3.90
CA ILE A 116 -18.47 2.38 -5.04
C ILE A 116 -17.37 1.40 -4.63
N LEU A 117 -16.42 1.84 -3.78
CA LEU A 117 -15.32 1.00 -3.28
C LEU A 117 -15.78 -0.03 -2.24
N GLU A 118 -16.97 0.14 -1.67
CA GLU A 118 -17.57 -0.81 -0.73
C GLU A 118 -18.27 -1.99 -1.45
N ASN A 119 -18.21 -2.04 -2.80
CA ASN A 119 -18.73 -3.16 -3.57
C ASN A 119 -18.06 -4.48 -3.14
N ARG A 120 -18.87 -5.51 -2.89
CA ARG A 120 -18.44 -6.85 -2.47
C ARG A 120 -17.35 -7.45 -3.37
N LEU A 121 -17.40 -7.20 -4.68
CA LEU A 121 -16.38 -7.70 -5.60
C LEU A 121 -15.05 -6.98 -5.42
N LEU A 122 -15.06 -5.64 -5.26
CA LEU A 122 -13.84 -4.87 -5.03
C LEU A 122 -13.21 -5.22 -3.68
N VAL A 123 -14.03 -5.42 -2.64
CA VAL A 123 -13.57 -5.89 -1.33
C VAL A 123 -12.95 -7.28 -1.46
N LEU A 124 -13.59 -8.22 -2.18
CA LEU A 124 -13.05 -9.56 -2.40
C LEU A 124 -11.70 -9.53 -3.12
N PHE A 125 -11.56 -8.73 -4.18
CA PHE A 125 -10.28 -8.59 -4.88
C PHE A 125 -9.23 -7.89 -4.01
N GLY A 126 -9.63 -6.92 -3.19
CA GLY A 126 -8.77 -6.28 -2.21
C GLY A 126 -8.26 -7.25 -1.16
N ASP A 127 -9.13 -8.08 -0.59
CA ASP A 127 -8.73 -9.08 0.41
C ASP A 127 -7.84 -10.17 -0.20
N ALA A 128 -8.15 -10.65 -1.41
CA ALA A 128 -7.34 -11.65 -2.12
C ALA A 128 -6.02 -11.09 -2.69
N SER A 129 -5.82 -9.77 -2.64
CA SER A 129 -4.60 -9.12 -3.17
C SER A 129 -3.34 -9.54 -2.42
N TYR A 130 -3.46 -9.84 -1.12
CA TYR A 130 -2.32 -10.32 -0.32
C TYR A 130 -1.89 -11.73 -0.76
N SER A 131 -2.85 -12.65 -0.91
CA SER A 131 -2.57 -13.99 -1.45
C SER A 131 -1.95 -13.90 -2.83
N MET A 132 -2.50 -13.04 -3.69
CA MET A 132 -2.00 -12.79 -5.05
C MET A 132 -0.55 -12.30 -5.02
N TYR A 133 -0.23 -11.33 -4.14
CA TYR A 133 1.12 -10.81 -3.96
C TYR A 133 2.13 -11.92 -3.58
N LEU A 134 1.74 -12.90 -2.76
CA LEU A 134 2.66 -13.98 -2.40
C LEU A 134 2.90 -14.98 -3.53
N ILE A 135 1.88 -15.31 -4.31
CA ILE A 135 1.96 -16.42 -5.27
C ILE A 135 2.29 -15.99 -6.70
N HIS A 136 2.03 -14.72 -7.07
CA HIS A 136 2.10 -14.30 -8.48
C HIS A 136 3.49 -14.52 -9.08
N VAL A 137 4.58 -14.27 -8.34
CA VAL A 137 5.95 -14.51 -8.84
C VAL A 137 6.18 -15.99 -9.12
N THR A 138 5.74 -16.87 -8.22
CA THR A 138 5.86 -18.33 -8.39
C THR A 138 5.08 -18.80 -9.61
N ILE A 139 3.87 -18.29 -9.82
CA ILE A 139 3.02 -18.61 -10.98
C ILE A 139 3.66 -18.10 -12.27
N LEU A 140 4.09 -16.84 -12.31
CA LEU A 140 4.77 -16.26 -13.47
C LEU A 140 6.02 -17.07 -13.83
N PHE A 141 6.86 -17.38 -12.84
CA PHE A 141 8.07 -18.15 -13.07
C PHE A 141 7.75 -19.55 -13.63
N SER A 142 6.76 -20.24 -13.04
CA SER A 142 6.35 -21.59 -13.48
C SER A 142 5.76 -21.57 -14.90
N PHE A 143 4.93 -20.57 -15.20
CA PHE A 143 4.29 -20.39 -16.50
C PHE A 143 5.32 -20.11 -17.60
N PHE A 144 6.26 -19.18 -17.37
CA PHE A 144 7.29 -18.84 -18.36
C PHE A 144 8.38 -19.89 -18.51
N HIS A 145 8.70 -20.64 -17.44
CA HIS A 145 9.65 -21.75 -17.53
C HIS A 145 9.12 -22.88 -18.41
N THR A 146 7.80 -23.13 -18.35
CA THR A 146 7.13 -24.15 -19.19
C THR A 146 7.08 -23.72 -20.67
N GLN A 147 7.04 -22.41 -20.96
CA GLN A 147 7.03 -21.88 -22.33
C GLN A 147 8.42 -21.68 -22.97
N LYS A 148 9.45 -22.38 -22.48
CA LYS A 148 10.84 -22.33 -23.02
C LYS A 148 11.42 -20.91 -23.18
N GLY A 149 11.04 -19.97 -22.31
CA GLY A 149 11.67 -18.65 -22.25
C GLY A 149 11.22 -17.65 -23.33
N GLU A 150 10.17 -17.93 -24.10
CA GLU A 150 9.62 -16.97 -25.07
C GLU A 150 8.74 -15.88 -24.42
N VAL A 151 9.26 -15.21 -23.38
CA VAL A 151 8.59 -14.05 -22.74
C VAL A 151 8.27 -12.96 -23.78
N ARG A 152 9.03 -12.92 -24.88
CA ARG A 152 8.83 -11.99 -26.00
C ARG A 152 7.71 -12.38 -26.97
N ASN A 153 7.26 -13.64 -26.97
CA ASN A 153 6.16 -14.14 -27.83
C ASN A 153 4.90 -14.52 -27.05
N ALA A 154 4.83 -14.22 -25.74
CA ALA A 154 3.61 -14.43 -24.97
C ALA A 154 2.48 -13.58 -25.56
N SER A 155 1.65 -14.21 -26.39
CA SER A 155 0.44 -13.60 -26.94
C SER A 155 -0.36 -12.97 -25.81
N PHE A 156 -1.05 -11.86 -26.09
CA PHE A 156 -1.95 -11.21 -25.11
C PHE A 156 -2.89 -12.22 -24.43
N VAL A 157 -3.28 -13.26 -25.17
CA VAL A 157 -4.07 -14.40 -24.67
C VAL A 157 -3.34 -15.18 -23.58
N GLY A 158 -2.05 -15.51 -23.77
CA GLY A 158 -1.26 -16.25 -22.77
C GLY A 158 -0.98 -15.44 -21.51
N LEU A 159 -0.79 -14.12 -21.64
CA LEU A 159 -0.67 -13.24 -20.47
C LEU A 159 -1.99 -13.14 -19.70
N ALA A 160 -3.11 -12.99 -20.41
CA ALA A 160 -4.44 -12.97 -19.81
C ALA A 160 -4.77 -14.29 -19.11
N GLU A 161 -4.38 -15.42 -19.71
CA GLU A 161 -4.51 -16.76 -19.11
C GLU A 161 -3.68 -16.87 -17.82
N CYS A 162 -2.40 -16.50 -17.85
CA CYS A 162 -1.53 -16.52 -16.66
C CYS A 162 -2.11 -15.64 -15.54
N LEU A 163 -2.60 -14.45 -15.88
CA LEU A 163 -3.21 -13.54 -14.91
C LEU A 163 -4.51 -14.13 -14.34
N ALA A 164 -5.35 -14.73 -15.18
CA ALA A 164 -6.59 -15.39 -14.76
C ALA A 164 -6.31 -16.56 -13.82
N ILE A 165 -5.29 -17.37 -14.12
CA ILE A 165 -4.83 -18.47 -13.25
C ILE A 165 -4.33 -17.92 -11.91
N ALA A 166 -3.49 -16.88 -11.94
CA ALA A 166 -2.96 -16.27 -10.72
C ALA A 166 -4.07 -15.72 -9.83
N LEU A 167 -5.06 -15.05 -10.43
CA LEU A 167 -6.22 -14.50 -9.73
C LEU A 167 -7.16 -15.59 -9.19
N ALA A 168 -7.40 -16.64 -9.96
CA ALA A 168 -8.22 -17.77 -9.52
C ALA A 168 -7.58 -18.47 -8.31
N ILE A 169 -6.30 -18.78 -8.39
CA ILE A 169 -5.57 -19.43 -7.29
C ILE A 169 -5.50 -18.51 -6.07
N SER A 170 -5.29 -17.20 -6.25
CA SER A 170 -5.25 -16.27 -5.11
C SER A 170 -6.59 -16.19 -4.39
N ILE A 171 -7.71 -16.16 -5.12
CA ILE A 171 -9.06 -16.17 -4.52
C ILE A 171 -9.33 -17.48 -3.78
N LEU A 172 -8.89 -18.63 -4.33
CA LEU A 172 -9.03 -19.92 -3.67
C LEU A 172 -8.23 -19.95 -2.36
N ILE A 173 -6.96 -19.54 -2.37
CA ILE A 173 -6.13 -19.47 -1.16
C ILE A 173 -6.76 -18.54 -0.14
N TYR A 174 -7.21 -17.36 -0.57
CA TYR A 174 -7.87 -16.41 0.31
C TYR A 174 -9.09 -17.04 1.02
N ARG A 175 -10.00 -17.66 0.26
CA ARG A 175 -11.25 -18.21 0.80
C ARG A 175 -11.06 -19.47 1.66
N PHE A 176 -10.11 -20.33 1.30
CA PHE A 176 -9.95 -21.65 1.95
C PHE A 176 -8.85 -21.69 3.02
N VAL A 177 -7.89 -20.77 2.97
CA VAL A 177 -6.75 -20.75 3.91
C VAL A 177 -6.78 -19.49 4.76
N GLU A 178 -6.72 -18.32 4.13
CA GLU A 178 -6.55 -17.06 4.86
C GLU A 178 -7.78 -16.66 5.66
N GLU A 179 -8.97 -16.70 5.05
CA GLU A 179 -10.21 -16.31 5.72
C GLU A 179 -10.55 -17.24 6.90
N PRO A 180 -10.44 -18.58 6.78
CA PRO A 180 -10.62 -19.48 7.91
C PRO A 180 -9.57 -19.29 9.01
N ALA A 181 -8.29 -19.11 8.65
CA ALA A 181 -7.23 -18.84 9.62
C ALA A 181 -7.46 -17.52 10.35
N ARG A 182 -7.81 -16.44 9.63
CA ARG A 182 -8.15 -15.14 10.20
C ARG A 182 -9.33 -15.24 11.15
N ARG A 183 -10.38 -15.99 10.79
CA ARG A 183 -11.53 -16.23 11.69
C ARG A 183 -11.14 -16.97 12.96
N ARG A 184 -10.20 -17.93 12.89
CA ARG A 184 -9.70 -18.67 14.06
C ARG A 184 -8.81 -17.83 14.98
N LEU A 185 -7.98 -16.96 14.39
CA LEU A 185 -7.04 -16.11 15.13
C LEU A 185 -7.68 -14.82 15.66
N ARG A 186 -8.85 -14.44 15.16
CA ARG A 186 -9.53 -13.20 15.58
C ARG A 186 -9.89 -13.30 17.07
N PRO A 187 -9.31 -12.46 17.94
CA PRO A 187 -9.69 -12.46 19.35
C PRO A 187 -11.18 -12.11 19.47
N LYS A 188 -11.89 -12.86 20.31
CA LYS A 188 -13.29 -12.55 20.63
C LYS A 188 -13.36 -11.12 21.20
N PRO A 189 -14.32 -10.28 20.80
CA PRO A 189 -14.45 -8.95 21.35
C PRO A 189 -14.54 -9.05 22.88
N LYS A 190 -13.57 -8.46 23.60
CA LYS A 190 -13.74 -8.22 25.03
C LYS A 190 -14.93 -7.27 25.15
N ALA A 191 -16.01 -7.71 25.78
CA ALA A 191 -17.09 -6.83 26.19
C ALA A 191 -16.45 -5.68 26.97
N GLN A 192 -16.53 -4.45 26.44
CA GLN A 192 -16.01 -3.28 27.14
C GLN A 192 -16.89 -3.05 28.38
N PRO A 193 -16.38 -3.20 29.62
CA PRO A 193 -17.17 -3.01 30.83
C PRO A 193 -17.38 -1.52 31.20
N ALA A 194 -16.95 -0.58 30.36
CA ALA A 194 -16.74 0.82 30.78
C ALA A 194 -17.86 1.80 30.39
N LEU A 195 -18.87 1.40 29.62
CA LEU A 195 -20.02 2.28 29.30
C LEU A 195 -21.23 2.08 30.23
N ALA A 196 -21.31 0.96 30.96
CA ALA A 196 -22.40 0.72 31.92
C ALA A 196 -22.21 1.47 33.24
N ALA A 197 -20.96 1.68 33.70
CA ALA A 197 -20.68 2.37 34.95
C ALA A 197 -20.92 3.89 34.88
N ALA A 198 -20.78 4.51 33.70
CA ALA A 198 -21.04 5.94 33.51
C ALA A 198 -22.55 6.29 33.44
N ALA A 199 -23.42 5.31 33.15
CA ALA A 199 -24.87 5.50 33.14
C ALA A 199 -25.52 5.25 34.52
N ALA A 200 -24.81 4.60 35.45
CA ALA A 200 -25.32 4.26 36.79
C ALA A 200 -24.90 5.24 37.90
N GLY A 201 -23.98 6.18 37.61
CA GLY A 201 -23.43 7.12 38.60
C GLY A 201 -23.97 8.56 38.51
N GLY A 202 -25.05 8.78 37.76
CA GLY A 202 -25.67 10.09 37.60
C GLY A 202 -27.15 10.06 37.99
N VAL A 203 -27.42 9.86 39.28
CA VAL A 203 -28.69 10.20 39.95
C VAL A 203 -28.35 11.06 41.15
#